data_AF-A0A7X3QFH2-F1
#
_entry.id   AF-A0A7X3QFH2-F1
#
_cell.length_a   1.000
_cell.length_b   1.000
_cell.length_c   1.000
_cell.angle_alpha   90.00
_cell.angle_beta   90.00
_cell.angle_gamma   90.00
#
_symmetry.space_group_name_H-M   'P 1'
#
loop_
_entity.id
_entity.type
_entity.pdbx_description
1 polymer ?
#
loop_
_entity_poly.entity_id
_entity_poly.type
_entity_poly.pdbx_seq_one_letter_code
_entity_poly.pdbx_strand_id
1 'polypeptide(L)'
;MSLDCVGEPYGDGVVDQGQQDAPTGTYRSVSLGQFFTCALREDGTVACWGGNRRGETDAPAGTFRSLSAGAYHACAMRESGEIECWGWNGWGQTDSPPGKYRYVEARDTSTCALRESGEIECWGGLAVPAVLR
;
A
#
# COMPACT_ATOMS: atom_id res chain seq x y z
N MET A 1 27.46 -5.91 -7.68
CA MET A 1 27.61 -4.56 -7.10
C MET A 1 26.27 -4.24 -6.47
N SER A 2 26.08 -4.65 -5.22
CA SER A 2 24.90 -4.33 -4.42
C SER A 2 25.13 -2.92 -3.88
N LEU A 3 24.24 -1.97 -4.19
CA LEU A 3 24.17 -0.75 -3.41
C LEU A 3 23.39 -1.12 -2.15
N ASP A 4 24.13 -1.49 -1.11
CA ASP A 4 23.56 -1.61 0.21
C ASP A 4 23.32 -0.17 0.68
N CYS A 5 22.06 0.26 0.80
CA CYS A 5 21.68 1.56 1.36
C CYS A 5 21.75 1.54 2.90
N VAL A 6 22.44 0.56 3.49
CA VAL A 6 22.59 0.45 4.94
C VAL A 6 23.68 1.38 5.43
N GLY A 7 23.27 2.38 6.21
CA GLY A 7 24.16 3.14 7.09
C GLY A 7 24.49 4.53 6.57
N GLU A 8 23.79 5.53 7.10
CA GLU A 8 24.34 6.58 7.97
C GLU A 8 23.11 7.33 8.56
N PRO A 9 23.11 7.76 9.83
CA PRO A 9 22.10 8.71 10.27
C PRO A 9 22.30 9.99 9.47
N TYR A 10 21.40 10.28 8.53
CA TYR A 10 21.26 11.64 8.05
C TYR A 10 21.10 12.52 9.30
N GLY A 11 21.94 13.56 9.41
CA GLY A 11 22.08 14.40 10.61
C GLY A 11 20.84 15.22 11.00
N ASP A 12 19.65 14.79 10.58
CA ASP A 12 18.32 15.34 10.85
C ASP A 12 17.47 14.48 11.79
N GLY A 13 17.99 13.34 12.28
CA GLY A 13 17.30 12.48 13.24
C GLY A 13 16.25 11.55 12.61
N VAL A 14 16.26 11.37 11.29
CA VAL A 14 15.42 10.36 10.63
C VAL A 14 16.05 8.98 10.84
N VAL A 15 15.37 8.14 11.62
CA VAL A 15 15.72 6.73 11.76
C VAL A 15 15.37 5.99 10.47
N ASP A 16 16.38 5.64 9.67
CA ASP A 16 16.23 4.72 8.55
C ASP A 16 15.55 3.43 9.04
N GLN A 17 14.41 3.10 8.46
CA GLN A 17 13.67 1.87 8.76
C GLN A 17 14.03 0.76 7.77
N GLY A 18 14.99 0.99 6.87
CA GLY A 18 15.38 0.09 5.80
C GLY A 18 14.45 0.17 4.59
N GLN A 19 13.58 1.19 4.48
CA GLN A 19 12.63 1.36 3.37
C GLN A 19 13.31 1.57 2.00
N GLN A 20 14.60 1.91 2.01
CA GLN A 20 15.45 2.03 0.82
C GLN A 20 16.16 0.71 0.45
N ASP A 21 16.18 -0.27 1.35
CA ASP A 21 16.87 -1.56 1.19
C ASP A 21 15.96 -2.60 0.51
N ALA A 22 15.72 -2.40 -0.79
CA ALA A 22 14.87 -3.29 -1.56
C ALA A 22 15.41 -4.74 -1.56
N PRO A 23 14.60 -5.75 -1.16
CA PRO A 23 15.01 -7.15 -1.26
C PRO A 23 15.25 -7.55 -2.71
N THR A 24 16.23 -8.42 -2.94
CA THR A 24 16.51 -8.95 -4.28
C THR A 24 15.28 -9.63 -4.89
N GLY A 25 15.04 -9.39 -6.18
CA GLY A 25 13.94 -10.00 -6.91
C GLY A 25 13.58 -9.23 -8.18
N THR A 26 12.58 -9.73 -8.90
CA THR A 26 11.99 -9.06 -10.06
C THR A 26 10.61 -8.53 -9.69
N TYR A 27 10.38 -7.25 -9.95
CA TYR A 27 9.17 -6.54 -9.59
C TYR A 27 8.66 -5.78 -10.81
N ARG A 28 7.33 -5.74 -10.97
CA ARG A 28 6.68 -5.00 -12.06
C ARG A 28 6.13 -3.65 -11.63
N SER A 29 5.94 -3.43 -10.33
CA SER A 29 5.57 -2.13 -9.77
C SER A 29 6.06 -1.97 -8.34
N VAL A 30 6.19 -0.72 -7.91
CA VAL A 30 6.55 -0.33 -6.55
C VAL A 30 5.60 0.77 -6.07
N SER A 31 5.30 0.76 -4.78
CA SER A 31 4.47 1.76 -4.10
C SER A 31 5.17 2.19 -2.82
N LEU A 32 5.19 3.50 -2.60
CA LEU A 32 5.92 4.11 -1.49
C LEU A 32 4.93 4.57 -0.42
N GLY A 33 5.14 4.10 0.81
CA GLY A 33 4.52 4.67 2.00
C GLY A 33 5.45 5.67 2.68
N GLN A 34 5.05 6.18 3.86
CA GLN A 34 5.85 7.19 4.56
C GLN A 34 7.15 6.61 5.15
N PHE A 35 7.09 5.38 5.66
CA PHE A 35 8.22 4.71 6.32
C PHE A 35 8.45 3.29 5.81
N PHE A 36 7.72 2.86 4.78
CA PHE A 36 7.79 1.51 4.23
C PHE A 36 7.64 1.56 2.72
N THR A 37 8.10 0.51 2.05
CA THR A 37 7.98 0.32 0.61
C THR A 37 7.32 -1.03 0.37
N CYS A 38 6.42 -1.11 -0.59
CA CYS A 38 5.88 -2.36 -1.09
C CYS A 38 6.10 -2.47 -2.59
N ALA A 39 6.33 -3.67 -3.09
CA ALA A 39 6.47 -3.94 -4.52
C ALA A 39 5.68 -5.19 -4.92
N LEU A 40 5.11 -5.14 -6.12
CA LEU A 40 4.41 -6.25 -6.74
C LEU A 40 5.40 -7.04 -7.61
N ARG A 41 5.58 -8.32 -7.29
CA ARG A 41 6.42 -9.24 -8.06
C ARG A 41 5.76 -9.62 -9.39
N GLU A 42 6.55 -10.14 -10.32
CA GLU A 42 6.06 -10.67 -11.60
C GLU A 42 5.07 -11.83 -11.44
N ASP A 43 5.20 -12.63 -10.37
CA ASP A 43 4.26 -13.72 -10.04
C ASP A 43 2.97 -13.23 -9.34
N GLY A 44 2.84 -11.91 -9.14
CA GLY A 44 1.69 -11.29 -8.49
C GLY A 44 1.75 -11.28 -6.96
N THR A 45 2.76 -11.86 -6.32
CA THR A 45 2.92 -11.74 -4.87
C THR A 45 3.46 -10.36 -4.47
N VAL A 46 3.20 -9.94 -3.23
CA VAL A 46 3.64 -8.63 -2.70
C VAL A 46 4.82 -8.83 -1.75
N ALA A 47 5.83 -7.98 -1.88
CA ALA A 47 6.92 -7.86 -0.91
C ALA A 47 6.88 -6.46 -0.31
N CYS A 48 6.87 -6.35 1.01
CA CYS A 48 6.97 -5.08 1.72
C CYS A 48 8.16 -5.09 2.68
N TRP A 49 8.81 -3.94 2.85
CA TRP A 49 9.97 -3.76 3.71
C TRP A 49 10.01 -2.32 4.26
N GLY A 50 10.79 -2.10 5.31
CA GLY A 50 10.82 -0.82 6.01
C GLY A 50 10.16 -0.87 7.40
N GLY A 51 9.60 0.26 7.82
CA GLY A 51 8.92 0.42 9.10
C GLY A 51 7.61 -0.35 9.17
N ASN A 52 7.44 -1.12 10.25
CA ASN A 52 6.29 -2.01 10.44
C ASN A 52 5.60 -1.82 11.80
N ARG A 53 5.52 -0.59 12.32
CA ARG A 53 4.99 -0.34 13.67
C ARG A 53 3.49 -0.58 13.77
N ARG A 54 2.79 -0.62 12.63
CA ARG A 54 1.34 -0.71 12.52
C ARG A 54 0.91 -1.81 11.54
N GLY A 55 1.84 -2.72 11.20
CA GLY A 55 1.60 -3.81 10.25
C GLY A 55 1.72 -3.39 8.78
N GLU A 56 2.36 -2.26 8.47
CA GLU A 56 2.48 -1.74 7.09
C GLU A 56 3.21 -2.70 6.14
N THR A 57 4.11 -3.53 6.64
CA THR A 57 4.83 -4.54 5.85
C THR A 57 4.21 -5.93 5.89
N ASP A 58 3.11 -6.12 6.63
CA ASP A 58 2.44 -7.41 6.82
C ASP A 58 1.43 -7.68 5.69
N ALA A 59 1.92 -7.66 4.44
CA ALA A 59 1.09 -7.88 3.26
C ALA A 59 0.38 -9.26 3.31
N PRO A 60 -0.91 -9.33 2.96
CA PRO A 60 -1.62 -10.60 2.89
C PRO A 60 -1.01 -11.56 1.87
N ALA A 61 -1.14 -12.87 2.15
CA ALA A 61 -0.70 -13.89 1.22
C ALA A 61 -1.58 -13.94 -0.05
N GLY A 62 -0.97 -14.45 -1.13
CA GLY A 62 -1.63 -14.67 -2.42
C GLY A 62 -1.15 -13.72 -3.50
N THR A 63 -1.93 -13.65 -4.58
CA THR A 63 -1.56 -12.91 -5.79
C THR A 63 -2.49 -11.73 -6.04
N PHE A 64 -1.89 -10.64 -6.54
CA PHE A 64 -2.53 -9.36 -6.78
C PHE A 64 -2.11 -8.82 -8.15
N ARG A 65 -2.99 -8.00 -8.74
CA ARG A 65 -2.77 -7.37 -10.03
C ARG A 65 -2.39 -5.90 -9.95
N SER A 66 -2.70 -5.25 -8.84
CA SER A 66 -2.30 -3.88 -8.54
C SER A 66 -2.03 -3.69 -7.05
N LEU A 67 -1.24 -2.68 -6.74
CA LEU A 67 -0.78 -2.32 -5.41
C LEU A 67 -0.72 -0.80 -5.32
N SER A 68 -1.15 -0.25 -4.19
CA SER A 68 -1.02 1.17 -3.85
C SER A 68 -0.74 1.34 -2.36
N ALA A 69 0.12 2.29 -2.01
CA ALA A 69 0.46 2.60 -0.62
C ALA A 69 0.06 4.04 -0.26
N GLY A 70 -0.60 4.21 0.88
CA GLY A 70 -0.80 5.49 1.56
C GLY A 70 0.33 5.76 2.56
N ALA A 71 0.14 6.70 3.48
CA ALA A 71 1.20 7.06 4.45
C ALA A 71 1.54 5.90 5.39
N TYR A 72 0.53 5.20 5.90
CA TYR A 72 0.67 4.16 6.93
C TYR A 72 -0.11 2.88 6.62
N HIS A 73 -0.57 2.70 5.39
CA HIS A 73 -1.34 1.54 4.96
C HIS A 73 -1.06 1.26 3.49
N ALA A 74 -1.32 0.03 3.06
CA ALA A 74 -1.29 -0.33 1.66
C ALA A 74 -2.54 -1.13 1.31
N CYS A 75 -2.90 -1.09 0.03
CA CYS A 75 -4.02 -1.81 -0.54
C CYS A 75 -3.57 -2.50 -1.81
N ALA A 76 -3.97 -3.75 -1.99
CA ALA A 76 -3.75 -4.51 -3.21
C ALA A 76 -5.06 -5.07 -3.73
N MET A 77 -5.14 -5.24 -5.05
CA MET A 77 -6.34 -5.76 -5.72
C MET A 77 -6.05 -7.10 -6.37
N ARG A 78 -6.92 -8.07 -6.18
CA ARG A 78 -6.86 -9.39 -6.82
C ARG A 78 -7.34 -9.33 -8.28
N GLU A 79 -7.03 -10.38 -9.03
CA GLU A 79 -7.63 -10.61 -10.36
C GLU A 79 -9.16 -10.73 -10.29
N SER A 80 -9.69 -11.18 -9.15
CA SER A 80 -11.13 -11.23 -8.89
C SER A 80 -11.78 -9.86 -8.73
N GLY A 81 -11.00 -8.77 -8.67
CA GLY A 81 -11.47 -7.40 -8.39
C GLY A 81 -11.67 -7.08 -6.91
N GLU A 82 -11.39 -8.01 -6.00
CA GLU A 82 -11.43 -7.77 -4.55
C GLU A 82 -10.21 -6.96 -4.09
N ILE A 83 -10.43 -6.04 -3.16
CA ILE A 83 -9.39 -5.22 -2.53
C ILE A 83 -9.10 -5.77 -1.14
N GLU A 84 -7.82 -5.86 -0.80
CA GLU A 84 -7.35 -6.12 0.56
C GLU A 84 -6.41 -5.00 0.97
N CYS A 85 -6.68 -4.39 2.11
CA CYS A 85 -5.86 -3.34 2.69
C CYS A 85 -5.28 -3.79 4.03
N TRP A 86 -4.08 -3.34 4.35
CA TRP A 86 -3.36 -3.67 5.58
C TRP A 86 -2.55 -2.48 6.09
N GLY A 87 -2.07 -2.57 7.33
CA GLY A 87 -1.39 -1.50 8.03
C GLY A 87 -2.31 -0.76 9.00
N TRP A 88 -2.05 0.52 9.21
CA TRP A 88 -2.77 1.34 10.17
C TRP A 88 -4.20 1.64 9.73
N ASN A 89 -5.14 1.52 10.67
CA ASN A 89 -6.57 1.68 10.39
C ASN A 89 -7.29 2.68 11.31
N GLY A 90 -6.59 3.64 11.92
CA GLY A 90 -7.25 4.55 12.87
C GLY A 90 -8.26 5.51 12.24
N TRP A 91 -8.28 5.65 10.92
CA TRP A 91 -9.31 6.38 10.17
C TRP A 91 -10.21 5.49 9.31
N GLY A 92 -10.13 4.16 9.44
CA GLY A 92 -10.90 3.23 8.60
C GLY A 92 -10.34 3.04 7.19
N GLN A 93 -9.10 3.44 6.92
CA GLN A 93 -8.47 3.35 5.58
C GLN A 93 -8.22 1.92 5.08
N THR A 94 -8.22 0.93 5.97
CA THR A 94 -8.13 -0.49 5.60
C THR A 94 -9.51 -1.17 5.54
N ASP A 95 -10.58 -0.47 5.92
CA ASP A 95 -11.95 -0.99 5.92
C ASP A 95 -12.56 -0.86 4.51
N SER A 96 -11.96 -1.54 3.54
CA SER A 96 -12.44 -1.51 2.16
C SER A 96 -13.88 -2.04 2.07
N PRO A 97 -14.82 -1.28 1.48
CA PRO A 97 -16.18 -1.76 1.28
C PRO A 97 -16.19 -3.04 0.42
N PRO A 98 -17.09 -3.99 0.69
CA PRO A 98 -17.20 -5.18 -0.12
C PRO A 98 -17.63 -4.81 -1.56
N GLY A 99 -16.97 -5.43 -2.54
CA GLY A 99 -17.25 -5.12 -3.93
C GLY A 99 -16.19 -5.62 -4.89
N LYS A 100 -16.43 -5.36 -6.17
CA LYS A 100 -15.52 -5.61 -7.27
C LYS A 100 -15.08 -4.29 -7.88
N TYR A 101 -13.78 -4.15 -8.07
CA TYR A 101 -13.13 -2.91 -8.47
C TYR A 101 -12.18 -3.12 -9.65
N ARG A 102 -11.95 -2.03 -10.39
CA ARG A 102 -11.03 -1.95 -11.53
C ARG A 102 -9.69 -1.31 -11.17
N TYR A 103 -9.69 -0.33 -10.27
CA TYR A 103 -8.51 0.38 -9.80
C TYR A 103 -8.65 0.73 -8.32
N VAL A 104 -7.52 0.82 -7.61
CA VAL A 104 -7.44 1.25 -6.21
C VAL A 104 -6.24 2.15 -6.05
N GLU A 105 -6.43 3.28 -5.37
CA GLU A 105 -5.40 4.28 -5.09
C GLU A 105 -5.49 4.67 -3.61
N ALA A 106 -4.37 4.58 -2.92
CA ALA A 106 -4.20 4.98 -1.54
C ALA A 106 -3.30 6.20 -1.47
N ARG A 107 -3.69 7.21 -0.69
CA ARG A 107 -2.90 8.43 -0.49
C ARG A 107 -3.11 8.96 0.91
N ASP A 108 -2.01 9.28 1.59
CA ASP A 108 -2.01 9.73 2.99
C ASP A 108 -2.85 8.78 3.87
N THR A 109 -4.04 9.20 4.29
CA THR A 109 -4.94 8.43 5.14
C THR A 109 -6.23 7.98 4.44
N SER A 110 -6.34 8.20 3.14
CA SER A 110 -7.53 7.89 2.34
C SER A 110 -7.24 6.82 1.29
N THR A 111 -8.27 6.08 0.92
CA THR A 111 -8.25 5.13 -0.18
C THR A 111 -9.46 5.36 -1.07
N CYS A 112 -9.26 5.40 -2.38
CA CYS A 112 -10.32 5.48 -3.37
C CYS A 112 -10.20 4.33 -4.36
N ALA A 113 -11.33 3.81 -4.83
CA ALA A 113 -11.37 2.76 -5.83
C ALA A 113 -12.47 3.00 -6.86
N LEU A 114 -12.20 2.59 -8.11
CA LEU A 114 -13.18 2.60 -9.19
C LEU A 114 -13.89 1.26 -9.22
N ARG A 115 -15.20 1.23 -8.96
CA ARG A 115 -16.02 0.02 -9.08
C ARG A 115 -16.09 -0.47 -10.53
N GLU A 116 -16.41 -1.75 -10.72
CA GLU A 116 -16.72 -2.28 -12.05
C GLU A 116 -17.87 -1.53 -12.73
N SER A 117 -18.87 -1.06 -11.94
CA SER A 117 -19.96 -0.20 -12.41
C SER A 117 -19.51 1.14 -12.97
N GLY A 118 -18.30 1.61 -12.62
CA GLY A 118 -17.77 2.94 -12.98
C GLY A 118 -17.97 4.01 -11.91
N GLU A 119 -18.59 3.67 -10.78
CA GLU A 119 -18.68 4.55 -9.62
C GLU A 119 -17.34 4.61 -8.87
N ILE A 120 -16.99 5.79 -8.35
CA ILE A 120 -15.83 5.96 -7.47
C ILE A 120 -16.33 5.88 -6.03
N GLU A 121 -15.68 5.05 -5.23
CA GLU A 121 -15.93 4.94 -3.81
C GLU A 121 -14.63 5.22 -3.05
N CYS A 122 -14.70 6.09 -2.05
CA CYS A 122 -13.57 6.44 -1.21
C CYS A 122 -13.90 6.17 0.26
N TRP A 123 -12.92 5.69 1.00
CA TRP A 123 -13.00 5.42 2.43
C TRP A 123 -11.69 5.86 3.12
N GLY A 124 -11.71 5.88 4.45
CA GLY A 124 -10.60 6.44 5.22
C GLY A 124 -10.61 7.97 5.30
N GLY A 125 -9.63 8.50 6.03
CA GLY A 125 -9.39 9.93 6.19
C GLY A 125 -10.39 10.68 7.07
N LEU A 126 -9.98 11.86 7.52
CA LEU A 126 -10.85 12.82 8.18
C LEU A 126 -11.63 13.60 7.10
N ALA A 127 -12.85 13.14 6.81
CA ALA A 127 -13.86 13.77 5.95
C ALA A 127 -13.77 13.54 4.43
N VAL A 128 -14.55 12.56 3.95
CA VAL A 128 -15.53 12.74 2.87
C VAL A 128 -16.71 11.80 3.15
N PRO A 129 -17.97 12.28 3.27
CA PRO A 129 -19.11 11.39 3.12
C PRO A 129 -19.01 10.78 1.73
N ALA A 130 -18.97 9.45 1.66
CA ALA A 130 -18.88 8.68 0.44
C ALA A 130 -20.15 8.82 -0.42
N VAL A 131 -20.42 10.00 -0.98
CA VAL A 131 -21.35 10.24 -2.09
C VAL A 131 -20.99 11.56 -2.77
N LEU A 132 -20.21 11.52 -3.85
CA LEU A 132 -20.34 12.55 -4.90
C LEU A 132 -21.19 11.91 -6.00
N ARG A 133 -22.50 12.23 -6.01
CA ARG A 133 -23.38 11.94 -7.15
C ARG A 133 -23.12 12.93 -8.28
#